data_AF-A0A8C0BRU3-F1
#
_entry.id   AF-A0A8C0BRU3-F1
#
_cell.length_a   1.000
_cell.length_b   1.000
_cell.length_c   1.000
_cell.angle_alpha   90.00
_cell.angle_beta   90.00
_cell.angle_gamma   90.00
#
_symmetry.space_group_name_H-M   'P 1'
#
loop_
_entity.id
_entity.type
_entity.pdbx_description
1 polymer ?
#
loop_
_entity_poly.entity_id
_entity_poly.type
_entity_poly.pdbx_seq_one_letter_code
_entity_poly.pdbx_strand_id
1 'polypeptide(L)'
;MSSLLFPGQALQQSPDTVVQVGDSVTLSCSRKGNEIYTMYWYKLPMGKDATLQLVVYSVEGGVAEFEKEFRNHFQSNGTKGNHLSVKIAHALLNDSGTYFCAEQDPQ
;
A
#
# COMPACT_ATOMS: atom_id res chain seq x y z
N MET A 1 30.35 -20.95 6.43
CA MET A 1 29.97 -19.59 6.85
C MET A 1 28.47 -19.53 6.64
N SER A 2 27.68 -19.76 7.68
CA SER A 2 26.23 -19.88 7.53
C SER A 2 25.68 -18.47 7.36
N SER A 3 25.19 -18.14 6.17
CA SER A 3 24.49 -16.88 5.93
C SER A 3 23.25 -16.86 6.84
N LEU A 4 23.28 -16.04 7.87
CA LEU A 4 22.10 -15.68 8.63
C LEU A 4 21.19 -14.91 7.67
N LEU A 5 20.14 -15.57 7.18
CA LEU A 5 19.00 -14.88 6.61
C LEU A 5 18.39 -14.08 7.74
N PHE A 6 18.68 -12.77 7.79
CA PHE A 6 17.83 -11.85 8.53
C PHE A 6 16.40 -12.11 8.06
N PRO A 7 15.39 -12.23 8.95
CA PRO A 7 13.99 -12.20 8.54
C PRO A 7 13.69 -10.76 8.10
N GLY A 8 14.31 -10.35 7.00
CA GLY A 8 14.23 -9.03 6.42
C GLY A 8 12.92 -8.93 5.68
N GLN A 9 11.92 -8.40 6.38
CA GLN A 9 10.73 -7.65 5.95
C GLN A 9 9.48 -8.20 6.64
N ALA A 10 8.99 -7.44 7.63
CA ALA A 10 7.72 -7.71 8.31
C ALA A 10 6.52 -7.54 7.37
N LEU A 11 6.67 -6.72 6.33
CA LEU A 11 5.67 -6.44 5.30
C LEU A 11 5.99 -7.15 3.99
N GLN A 12 4.98 -7.78 3.40
CA GLN A 12 4.99 -8.35 2.06
C GLN A 12 3.96 -7.60 1.23
N GLN A 13 4.42 -6.93 0.17
CA GLN A 13 3.55 -6.25 -0.80
C GLN A 13 3.55 -6.92 -2.18
N SER A 14 2.59 -6.53 -3.02
CA SER A 14 2.51 -6.93 -4.42
C SER A 14 3.77 -6.51 -5.19
N PRO A 15 4.21 -7.31 -6.19
CA PRO A 15 5.37 -6.97 -7.00
C PRO A 15 5.08 -5.80 -7.93
N ASP A 16 6.14 -5.23 -8.49
CA ASP A 16 6.04 -4.23 -9.55
C ASP A 16 5.21 -4.77 -10.72
N THR A 17 4.29 -3.95 -11.21
CA THR A 17 3.33 -4.35 -12.24
C THR A 17 3.19 -3.25 -13.30
N VAL A 18 3.15 -3.65 -14.56
CA VAL A 18 2.80 -2.77 -15.68
C VAL A 18 1.34 -3.03 -16.05
N VAL A 19 0.55 -1.96 -16.13
CA VAL A 19 -0.90 -2.01 -16.34
C VAL A 19 -1.25 -1.15 -17.55
N GLN A 20 -2.21 -1.57 -18.37
CA GLN A 20 -2.70 -0.74 -19.46
C GLN A 20 -3.65 0.34 -18.92
N VAL A 21 -3.68 1.49 -19.58
CA VAL A 21 -4.65 2.55 -19.23
C VAL A 21 -6.07 2.01 -19.37
N GLY A 22 -6.91 2.24 -18.36
CA GLY A 22 -8.29 1.77 -18.30
C GLY A 22 -8.49 0.40 -17.64
N ASP A 23 -7.42 -0.38 -17.43
CA ASP A 23 -7.47 -1.63 -16.68
C ASP A 23 -7.55 -1.37 -15.16
N SER A 24 -7.82 -2.41 -14.38
CA SER A 24 -7.80 -2.34 -12.92
C SER A 24 -6.57 -3.05 -12.36
N VAL A 25 -5.99 -2.49 -11.30
CA VAL A 25 -4.91 -3.12 -10.53
C VAL A 25 -5.24 -3.07 -9.04
N THR A 26 -4.85 -4.11 -8.32
CA THR A 26 -4.95 -4.15 -6.86
C THR A 26 -3.55 -4.26 -6.28
N LEU A 27 -3.18 -3.27 -5.48
CA LEU A 27 -1.98 -3.28 -4.66
C LEU A 27 -2.34 -3.98 -3.36
N SER A 28 -1.56 -4.98 -2.98
CA SER A 28 -1.83 -5.79 -1.80
C SER A 28 -0.66 -5.71 -0.85
N CYS A 29 -0.94 -5.50 0.44
CA CYS A 29 0.07 -5.53 1.48
C CYS A 29 -0.38 -6.41 2.64
N SER A 30 0.53 -7.21 3.17
CA SER A 30 0.31 -8.05 4.33
C SER A 30 1.48 -7.97 5.29
N ARG A 31 1.22 -7.99 6.60
CA ARG A 31 2.25 -8.20 7.61
C ARG A 31 2.30 -9.67 8.02
N LYS A 32 3.51 -10.22 8.21
CA LYS A 32 3.69 -11.49 8.92
C LYS A 32 3.72 -11.25 10.43
N GLY A 33 2.88 -11.95 11.18
CA GLY A 33 2.79 -11.82 12.63
C GLY A 33 1.34 -11.78 13.09
N ASN A 34 1.16 -11.78 14.41
CA ASN A 34 -0.17 -11.81 15.04
C ASN A 34 -0.53 -10.47 15.67
N GLU A 35 0.37 -9.48 15.66
CA GLU A 35 0.07 -8.20 16.27
C GLU A 35 -0.74 -7.33 15.31
N ILE A 36 -1.61 -6.50 15.88
CA ILE A 36 -2.52 -5.63 15.16
C ILE A 36 -1.87 -4.28 14.94
N TYR A 37 -1.82 -3.83 13.69
CA TYR A 37 -1.22 -2.54 13.33
C TYR A 37 -2.16 -1.67 12.52
N THR A 38 -1.93 -0.36 12.62
CA THR A 38 -2.35 0.55 11.55
C THR A 38 -1.46 0.30 10.34
N MET A 39 -2.07 0.03 9.19
CA MET A 39 -1.35 -0.15 7.92
C MET A 39 -1.61 1.05 7.01
N TYR A 40 -0.65 1.30 6.12
CA TYR A 40 -0.61 2.48 5.26
C TYR A 40 -0.22 2.09 3.84
N TRP A 41 -0.74 2.84 2.87
CA TRP A 41 -0.18 2.93 1.53
C TRP A 41 0.27 4.34 1.25
N TYR A 42 1.49 4.47 0.77
CA TYR A 42 2.04 5.71 0.24
C TYR A 42 2.30 5.58 -1.26
N LYS A 43 2.24 6.71 -1.95
CA LYS A 43 2.62 6.85 -3.36
C LYS A 43 3.72 7.89 -3.48
N LEU A 44 4.77 7.56 -4.23
CA LEU A 44 5.74 8.51 -4.76
C LEU A 44 5.49 8.66 -6.26
N PRO A 45 4.86 9.76 -6.71
CA PRO A 45 4.64 10.02 -8.12
C PRO A 45 5.96 10.08 -8.92
N MET A 46 5.89 9.84 -10.23
CA MET A 46 7.05 10.05 -11.09
C MET A 46 7.33 11.56 -11.25
N GLY A 47 8.56 11.99 -11.00
CA GLY A 47 8.98 13.38 -11.17
C GLY A 47 10.18 13.74 -10.30
N LYS A 48 10.97 14.75 -10.73
CA LYS A 48 12.21 15.14 -10.05
C LYS A 48 12.00 15.69 -8.64
N ASP A 49 10.86 16.32 -8.40
CA ASP A 49 10.51 16.97 -7.13
C ASP A 49 9.26 16.34 -6.48
N ALA A 50 8.97 15.08 -6.80
CA ALA A 50 7.85 14.36 -6.23
C ALA A 50 8.09 14.09 -4.74
N THR A 51 7.06 14.31 -3.92
CA THR A 51 7.06 13.98 -2.50
C THR A 51 6.23 12.74 -2.23
N LEU A 52 6.54 12.05 -1.12
CA LEU A 52 5.77 10.89 -0.69
C LEU A 52 4.39 11.35 -0.20
N GLN A 53 3.34 10.78 -0.78
CA GLN A 53 1.94 11.10 -0.47
C GLN A 53 1.29 9.92 0.25
N LEU A 54 0.64 10.19 1.39
CA LEU A 54 -0.24 9.19 2.01
C LEU A 54 -1.45 8.99 1.10
N VAL A 55 -1.73 7.75 0.71
CA VAL A 55 -2.90 7.40 -0.09
C VAL A 55 -4.06 7.04 0.83
N VAL A 56 -3.80 6.11 1.75
CA VAL A 56 -4.79 5.55 2.66
C VAL A 56 -4.11 4.96 3.89
N TYR A 57 -4.81 5.00 5.01
CA TYR A 57 -4.48 4.21 6.18
C TYR A 57 -5.72 3.48 6.71
N SER A 58 -5.49 2.40 7.45
CA SER A 58 -6.58 1.68 8.13
C SER A 58 -6.05 0.89 9.31
N VAL A 59 -6.77 0.98 10.42
CA VAL A 59 -6.58 0.13 11.61
C VAL A 59 -7.24 -1.21 11.36
N GLU A 60 -6.68 -2.31 11.86
CA GLU A 60 -7.29 -3.64 11.80
C GLU A 60 -8.77 -3.63 12.21
N GLY A 61 -9.63 -4.18 11.33
CA GLY A 61 -11.08 -4.21 11.52
C GLY A 61 -11.81 -2.88 11.28
N GLY A 62 -11.07 -1.81 11.00
CA GLY A 62 -11.58 -0.47 10.73
C GLY A 62 -11.88 -0.20 9.26
N VAL A 63 -12.39 1.00 9.00
CA VAL A 63 -12.61 1.52 7.64
C VAL A 63 -11.28 2.08 7.09
N ALA A 64 -11.15 2.10 5.77
CA ALA A 64 -10.04 2.74 5.09
C ALA A 64 -10.24 4.25 4.98
N GLU A 65 -9.30 5.02 5.53
CA GLU A 65 -9.32 6.48 5.53
C GLU A 65 -8.40 7.00 4.41
N PHE A 66 -9.00 7.43 3.30
CA PHE A 66 -8.28 7.98 2.15
C PHE A 66 -8.02 9.48 2.29
N GLU A 67 -6.82 9.88 1.90
CA GLU A 67 -6.52 11.29 1.67
C GLU A 67 -7.41 11.85 0.55
N LYS A 68 -7.73 13.15 0.64
CA LYS A 68 -8.76 13.80 -0.18
C LYS A 68 -8.57 13.56 -1.68
N GLU A 69 -7.31 13.54 -2.12
CA GLU A 69 -6.89 13.42 -3.51
C GLU A 69 -7.18 12.03 -4.10
N PHE A 70 -7.25 11.00 -3.25
CA PHE A 70 -7.38 9.61 -3.67
C PHE A 70 -8.79 9.04 -3.46
N ARG A 71 -9.60 9.66 -2.60
CA ARG A 71 -10.91 9.16 -2.14
C ARG A 71 -11.89 8.74 -3.25
N ASN A 72 -11.87 9.40 -4.40
CA ASN A 72 -12.83 9.14 -5.48
C ASN A 72 -12.30 8.18 -6.56
N HIS A 73 -11.00 7.85 -6.52
CA HIS A 73 -10.35 7.03 -7.55
C HIS A 73 -9.86 5.69 -7.00
N PHE A 74 -9.40 5.67 -5.75
CA PHE A 74 -8.89 4.48 -5.07
C PHE A 74 -9.97 3.88 -4.16
N GLN A 75 -9.95 2.55 -4.01
CA GLN A 75 -10.93 1.81 -3.21
C GLN A 75 -10.25 0.80 -2.29
N SER A 76 -10.74 0.66 -1.07
CA SER A 76 -10.27 -0.34 -0.11
C SER A 76 -11.39 -0.77 0.83
N ASN A 77 -11.29 -2.01 1.32
CA ASN A 77 -12.21 -2.59 2.30
C ASN A 77 -11.67 -2.48 3.75
N GLY A 78 -10.62 -1.68 3.97
CA GLY A 78 -9.92 -1.57 5.25
C GLY A 78 -8.94 -2.70 5.51
N THR A 79 -8.20 -2.60 6.61
CA THR A 79 -7.25 -3.64 7.05
C THR A 79 -8.01 -4.82 7.67
N LYS A 80 -7.75 -6.04 7.18
CA LYS A 80 -8.32 -7.29 7.73
C LYS A 80 -7.26 -8.38 7.79
N GLY A 81 -7.04 -8.97 8.96
CA GLY A 81 -6.01 -9.96 9.19
C GLY A 81 -4.62 -9.44 8.82
N ASN A 82 -4.32 -8.19 9.19
CA ASN A 82 -3.10 -7.47 8.80
C ASN A 82 -2.87 -7.44 7.28
N HIS A 83 -3.96 -7.39 6.51
CA HIS A 83 -3.93 -7.22 5.06
C HIS A 83 -4.65 -5.94 4.66
N LEU A 84 -3.93 -5.04 4.01
CA LEU A 84 -4.47 -3.81 3.44
C LEU A 84 -4.30 -3.83 1.92
N SER A 85 -5.41 -3.99 1.22
CA SER A 85 -5.46 -3.94 -0.25
C SER A 85 -6.09 -2.63 -0.73
N VAL A 86 -5.54 -2.09 -1.82
CA VAL A 86 -5.99 -0.88 -2.49
C VAL A 86 -6.20 -1.16 -3.97
N LYS A 87 -7.43 -0.98 -4.45
CA LYS A 87 -7.80 -1.12 -5.85
C LYS A 87 -7.79 0.24 -6.54
N ILE A 88 -7.09 0.30 -7.67
CA ILE A 88 -7.15 1.38 -8.64
C ILE A 88 -7.99 0.87 -9.81
N ALA A 89 -9.21 1.38 -9.94
CA ALA A 89 -10.08 1.02 -11.06
C ALA A 89 -9.84 2.01 -12.20
N HIS A 90 -9.86 1.52 -13.45
CA HIS A 90 -9.66 2.36 -14.63
C HIS A 90 -8.38 3.21 -14.55
N ALA A 91 -7.24 2.55 -14.45
CA ALA A 91 -5.94 3.16 -14.26
C ALA A 91 -5.66 4.28 -15.27
N LEU A 92 -5.15 5.39 -14.75
CA LEU A 92 -4.77 6.59 -15.50
C LEU A 92 -3.24 6.73 -15.53
N LEU A 93 -2.71 7.51 -16.48
CA LEU A 93 -1.26 7.73 -16.57
C LEU A 93 -0.66 8.34 -15.30
N ASN A 94 -1.42 9.23 -14.64
CA ASN A 94 -1.00 9.88 -13.39
C ASN A 94 -1.01 8.93 -12.19
N ASP A 95 -1.57 7.71 -12.30
CA ASP A 95 -1.44 6.66 -11.28
C ASP A 95 -0.03 6.07 -11.24
N SER A 96 0.75 6.22 -12.31
CA SER A 96 2.13 5.75 -12.35
C SER A 96 2.98 6.37 -11.24
N GLY A 97 3.74 5.53 -10.56
CA GLY A 97 4.59 5.91 -9.43
C GLY A 97 5.05 4.69 -8.65
N THR A 98 5.87 4.91 -7.65
CA THR A 98 6.29 3.86 -6.72
C THR A 98 5.34 3.84 -5.52
N TYR A 99 4.83 2.67 -5.18
CA TYR A 99 3.91 2.50 -4.06
C TYR A 99 4.60 1.76 -2.92
N PHE A 100 4.47 2.29 -1.70
CA PHE A 100 5.09 1.76 -0.50
C PHE A 100 4.01 1.39 0.50
N CYS A 101 4.02 0.14 0.95
CA CYS A 101 3.29 -0.24 2.14
C CYS A 101 4.12 0.09 3.38
N ALA A 102 3.44 0.54 4.43
CA ALA A 102 4.02 0.71 5.75
C ALA A 102 3.04 0.27 6.84
N GLU A 103 3.55 0.16 8.05
CA GLU A 103 2.79 -0.12 9.26
C GLU A 103 3.27 0.80 10.38
N GLN A 104 2.44 1.00 11.39
CA GLN A 104 2.86 1.75 12.58
C GLN A 104 3.89 0.95 13.36
N ASP A 105 5.06 1.55 13.64
CA ASP A 105 6.10 0.92 14.46
C ASP A 105 5.55 0.67 15.88
N PRO A 106 5.62 -0.56 16.43
CA PRO A 106 5.31 -0.77 17.83
C PRO A 106 6.33 -0.02 18.70
N GLN A 107 5.85 0.96 19.48
CA GLN A 107 6.63 1.58 20.57
C GLN A 107 6.98 0.58 21.65
#